data_AF-A0A9P1DMZ5-F1
#
_entry.id   AF-A0A9P1DMZ5-F1
#
_cell.length_a   1.000
_cell.length_b   1.000
_cell.length_c   1.000
_cell.angle_alpha   90.00
_cell.angle_beta   90.00
_cell.angle_gamma   90.00
#
_symmetry.space_group_name_H-M   'P 1'
#
loop_
_entity.id
_entity.type
_entity.pdbx_description
1 polymer ?
#
loop_
_entity_poly.entity_id
_entity_poly.type
_entity_poly.pdbx_seq_one_letter_code
_entity_poly.pdbx_strand_id
1 'polypeptide(L)'
;MAEDLQQLTLHAAWSAANERSFLWHSASRDRRTMDEAALRLQRAPLNPAFTAEAVEAMKQLALCAAWHAANQRRFCYSDAEKDRRGVEFYAELLERLTSRDLAGLIKRLAWDAAWHAANTRSMMWKDAAKDIRNFQRTALELSTFLGGNADTNEDGDSEGFRTPDSGSEVEGFEGLPLGRMPQGAGGYGAGAAGAAGDGDGISNLATRSVLDEAILGWRETSTKMREKSQICAASFVKAALATIVIFDSFGKLLQSFQADMRKNAKMIQQHVRNDQVSLQDLIDGECKQAGSYAKAIVEGSAAMGLLWLTRALRLLEKTLQVLDEEQQLHRCIQLGYEASLRPHHNFLTRNVIQAGIRAAPSREHFLSKLCQENPKEKIQEFLKFYSPVLCKAHEYLLNCRLET
;
A
#
# COMPACT_ATOMS: atom_id res chain seq x y z
N MET A 1 -32.69 -0.23 7.28
CA MET A 1 -32.95 -0.03 5.82
C MET A 1 -32.21 1.20 5.27
N ALA A 2 -32.61 2.43 5.59
CA ALA A 2 -31.91 3.62 5.06
C ALA A 2 -30.43 3.66 5.48
N GLU A 3 -30.14 3.38 6.74
CA GLU A 3 -28.78 3.26 7.26
C GLU A 3 -28.00 2.12 6.60
N ASP A 4 -28.61 0.94 6.43
CA ASP A 4 -27.96 -0.18 5.75
C ASP A 4 -27.65 0.12 4.27
N LEU A 5 -28.51 0.88 3.58
CA LEU A 5 -28.25 1.37 2.22
C LEU A 5 -27.07 2.36 2.18
N GLN A 6 -26.98 3.25 3.17
CA GLN A 6 -25.82 4.14 3.32
C GLN A 6 -24.54 3.36 3.54
N GLN A 7 -24.56 2.37 4.44
CA GLN A 7 -23.41 1.50 4.72
C GLN A 7 -22.99 0.70 3.47
N LEU A 8 -23.95 0.09 2.78
CA LEU A 8 -23.70 -0.65 1.54
C LEU A 8 -23.01 0.24 0.49
N THR A 9 -23.58 1.40 0.21
CA THR A 9 -23.05 2.31 -0.83
C THR A 9 -21.69 2.89 -0.47
N LEU A 10 -21.52 3.31 0.79
CA LEU A 10 -20.27 3.88 1.29
C LEU A 10 -19.13 2.85 1.29
N HIS A 11 -19.40 1.63 1.76
CA HIS A 11 -18.37 0.59 1.81
C HIS A 11 -18.07 -0.01 0.43
N ALA A 12 -19.03 -0.03 -0.50
CA ALA A 12 -18.72 -0.31 -1.91
C ALA A 12 -17.75 0.74 -2.48
N ALA A 13 -18.03 2.02 -2.25
CA ALA A 13 -17.19 3.14 -2.68
C ALA A 13 -15.76 3.07 -2.12
N TRP A 14 -15.62 2.87 -0.81
CA TRP A 14 -14.31 2.75 -0.16
C TRP A 14 -13.60 1.47 -0.55
N SER A 15 -14.30 0.35 -0.75
CA SER A 15 -13.68 -0.89 -1.25
C SER A 15 -12.97 -0.66 -2.57
N ALA A 16 -13.66 -0.09 -3.58
CA ALA A 16 -13.04 0.18 -4.89
C ALA A 16 -11.94 1.24 -4.82
N ALA A 17 -12.15 2.34 -4.08
CA ALA A 17 -11.16 3.40 -3.96
C ALA A 17 -9.87 2.92 -3.25
N ASN A 18 -10.01 2.06 -2.23
CA ASN A 18 -8.90 1.42 -1.52
C ASN A 18 -8.18 0.40 -2.41
N GLU A 19 -8.92 -0.43 -3.13
CA GLU A 19 -8.38 -1.41 -4.06
C GLU A 19 -7.54 -0.72 -5.16
N ARG A 20 -8.08 0.35 -5.75
CA ARG A 20 -7.38 1.16 -6.74
C ARG A 20 -6.19 1.96 -6.20
N SER A 21 -6.07 2.03 -4.88
CA SER A 21 -4.98 2.68 -4.16
C SER A 21 -4.09 1.66 -3.43
N PHE A 22 -4.21 0.37 -3.75
CA PHE A 22 -3.41 -0.74 -3.22
C PHE A 22 -3.53 -0.96 -1.70
N LEU A 23 -4.62 -0.47 -1.09
CA LEU A 23 -4.92 -0.66 0.34
C LEU A 23 -5.83 -1.86 0.53
N TRP A 24 -5.33 -3.03 0.17
CA TRP A 24 -6.09 -4.26 0.04
C TRP A 24 -6.78 -4.71 1.33
N HIS A 25 -6.15 -4.51 2.49
CA HIS A 25 -6.74 -4.89 3.77
C HIS A 25 -7.97 -4.02 4.10
N SER A 26 -7.86 -2.70 3.90
CA SER A 26 -8.98 -1.78 4.01
C SER A 26 -10.07 -2.12 2.99
N ALA A 27 -9.69 -2.35 1.72
CA ALA A 27 -10.63 -2.73 0.66
C ALA A 27 -11.42 -4.01 0.98
N SER A 28 -10.74 -5.01 1.58
CA SER A 28 -11.34 -6.28 2.01
C SER A 28 -12.22 -6.12 3.26
N ARG A 29 -11.86 -5.22 4.17
CA ARG A 29 -12.71 -4.84 5.31
C ARG A 29 -14.00 -4.18 4.80
N ASP A 30 -13.88 -3.18 3.93
CA ASP A 30 -15.03 -2.49 3.34
C ASP A 30 -15.92 -3.45 2.54
N ARG A 31 -15.34 -4.36 1.76
CA ARG A 31 -16.12 -5.38 1.05
C ARG A 31 -16.97 -6.24 1.98
N ARG A 32 -16.38 -6.70 3.10
CA ARG A 32 -17.12 -7.46 4.12
C ARG A 32 -18.25 -6.65 4.74
N THR A 33 -18.00 -5.40 5.12
CA THR A 33 -19.04 -4.54 5.70
C THR A 33 -20.17 -4.23 4.71
N MET A 34 -19.84 -4.04 3.42
CA MET A 34 -20.84 -3.92 2.36
C MET A 34 -21.69 -5.20 2.23
N ASP A 35 -21.07 -6.38 2.22
CA ASP A 35 -21.77 -7.67 2.14
C ASP A 35 -22.69 -7.90 3.37
N GLU A 36 -22.22 -7.53 4.57
CA GLU A 36 -23.02 -7.59 5.80
C GLU A 36 -24.22 -6.64 5.75
N ALA A 37 -24.05 -5.41 5.26
CA ALA A 37 -25.15 -4.47 5.08
C ALA A 37 -26.20 -4.97 4.06
N ALA A 38 -25.74 -5.58 2.95
CA ALA A 38 -26.63 -6.22 1.99
C ALA A 38 -27.44 -7.37 2.62
N LEU A 39 -26.80 -8.22 3.45
CA LEU A 39 -27.49 -9.28 4.17
C LEU A 39 -28.53 -8.75 5.16
N ARG A 40 -28.24 -7.64 5.86
CA ARG A 40 -29.22 -6.98 6.75
C ARG A 40 -30.42 -6.45 5.97
N LEU A 41 -30.21 -5.86 4.79
CA LEU A 41 -31.29 -5.42 3.90
C LEU A 41 -32.19 -6.58 3.46
N GLN A 42 -31.61 -7.73 3.08
CA GLN A 42 -32.38 -8.91 2.65
C GLN A 42 -33.20 -9.54 3.79
N ARG A 43 -32.73 -9.42 5.03
CA ARG A 43 -33.39 -9.99 6.21
C ARG A 43 -34.42 -9.05 6.84
N ALA A 44 -34.49 -7.79 6.40
CA ALA A 44 -35.41 -6.80 6.96
C ALA A 44 -36.87 -7.16 6.62
N PRO A 45 -37.71 -7.53 7.60
CA PRO A 45 -38.96 -8.25 7.32
C PRO A 45 -40.16 -7.36 6.92
N LEU A 46 -39.99 -6.12 6.46
CA LEU A 46 -41.09 -5.14 6.43
C LEU A 46 -41.23 -4.26 5.17
N ASN A 47 -40.40 -4.41 4.13
CA ASN A 47 -40.59 -3.62 2.90
C ASN A 47 -40.56 -4.49 1.64
N PRO A 48 -41.69 -4.62 0.91
CA PRO A 48 -41.77 -5.44 -0.29
C PRO A 48 -40.84 -4.96 -1.42
N ALA A 49 -40.31 -3.73 -1.35
CA ALA A 49 -39.32 -3.22 -2.31
C ALA A 49 -37.90 -3.78 -2.11
N PHE A 50 -37.60 -4.48 -1.01
CA PHE A 50 -36.26 -5.02 -0.70
C PHE A 50 -36.21 -6.54 -0.87
N THR A 51 -36.66 -7.03 -2.02
CA THR A 51 -36.49 -8.44 -2.41
C THR A 51 -35.00 -8.79 -2.53
N ALA A 52 -34.66 -10.08 -2.47
CA ALA A 52 -33.28 -10.53 -2.65
C ALA A 52 -32.69 -10.04 -4.00
N GLU A 53 -33.50 -10.05 -5.05
CA GLU A 53 -33.14 -9.55 -6.37
C GLU A 53 -32.90 -8.03 -6.37
N ALA A 54 -33.77 -7.26 -5.70
CA ALA A 54 -33.61 -5.81 -5.58
C ALA A 54 -32.33 -5.48 -4.79
N VAL A 55 -32.06 -6.15 -3.68
CA VAL A 55 -30.84 -5.90 -2.89
C VAL A 55 -29.58 -6.26 -3.67
N GLU A 56 -29.58 -7.34 -4.44
CA GLU A 56 -28.45 -7.66 -5.31
C GLU A 56 -28.25 -6.59 -6.39
N ALA A 57 -29.33 -6.08 -6.99
CA ALA A 57 -29.25 -4.96 -7.93
C ALA A 57 -28.71 -3.67 -7.27
N MET A 58 -29.08 -3.38 -6.01
CA MET A 58 -28.51 -2.26 -5.24
C MET A 58 -27.00 -2.42 -5.03
N LYS A 59 -26.56 -3.63 -4.66
CA LYS A 59 -25.15 -3.97 -4.48
C LYS A 59 -24.35 -3.80 -5.77
N GLN A 60 -24.85 -4.32 -6.88
CA GLN A 60 -24.18 -4.21 -8.17
C GLN A 60 -24.15 -2.76 -8.67
N LEU A 61 -25.24 -1.99 -8.49
CA LEU A 61 -25.25 -0.56 -8.78
C LEU A 61 -24.14 0.16 -7.99
N ALA A 62 -24.06 -0.09 -6.69
CA ALA A 62 -23.07 0.54 -5.81
C ALA A 62 -21.62 0.19 -6.23
N LEU A 63 -21.37 -1.07 -6.57
CA LEU A 63 -20.06 -1.52 -7.07
C LEU A 63 -19.72 -0.88 -8.42
N CYS A 64 -20.66 -0.80 -9.36
CA CYS A 64 -20.45 -0.13 -10.64
C CYS A 64 -20.17 1.37 -10.45
N ALA A 65 -20.89 2.06 -9.56
CA ALA A 65 -20.63 3.47 -9.27
C ALA A 65 -19.23 3.66 -8.65
N ALA A 66 -18.89 2.80 -7.67
CA ALA A 66 -17.60 2.80 -6.99
C ALA A 66 -16.43 2.61 -7.97
N TRP A 67 -16.50 1.58 -8.82
CA TRP A 67 -15.48 1.31 -9.83
C TRP A 67 -15.43 2.37 -10.93
N HIS A 68 -16.57 2.90 -11.35
CA HIS A 68 -16.61 4.03 -12.28
C HIS A 68 -15.78 5.22 -11.75
N ALA A 69 -16.08 5.70 -10.54
CA ALA A 69 -15.39 6.86 -9.97
C ALA A 69 -13.91 6.58 -9.71
N ALA A 70 -13.58 5.39 -9.17
CA ALA A 70 -12.19 4.99 -8.94
C ALA A 70 -11.38 4.87 -10.25
N ASN A 71 -11.98 4.33 -11.31
CA ASN A 71 -11.37 4.22 -12.64
C ASN A 71 -11.24 5.59 -13.32
N GLN A 72 -12.25 6.46 -13.23
CA GLN A 72 -12.17 7.82 -13.73
C GLN A 72 -11.01 8.60 -13.10
N ARG A 73 -10.87 8.57 -11.77
CA ARG A 73 -9.77 9.24 -11.04
C ARG A 73 -8.40 8.61 -11.27
N ARG A 74 -8.33 7.47 -11.94
CA ARG A 74 -7.10 6.82 -12.36
C ARG A 74 -6.91 6.78 -13.88
N PHE A 75 -7.75 7.50 -14.62
CA PHE A 75 -7.71 7.64 -16.08
C PHE A 75 -7.90 6.30 -16.84
N CYS A 76 -8.53 5.31 -16.21
CA CYS A 76 -8.87 4.04 -16.83
C CYS A 76 -10.23 4.13 -17.52
N TYR A 77 -10.31 4.97 -18.55
CA TYR A 77 -11.59 5.39 -19.14
C TYR A 77 -12.43 4.27 -19.76
N SER A 78 -11.78 3.26 -20.37
CA SER A 78 -12.50 2.12 -20.94
C SER A 78 -13.24 1.32 -19.87
N ASP A 79 -12.57 1.05 -18.74
CA ASP A 79 -13.17 0.34 -17.61
C ASP A 79 -14.23 1.22 -16.96
N ALA A 80 -13.93 2.50 -16.73
CA ALA A 80 -14.89 3.47 -16.20
C ALA A 80 -16.17 3.55 -17.04
N GLU A 81 -16.08 3.48 -18.37
CA GLU A 81 -17.24 3.52 -19.25
C GLU A 81 -18.04 2.22 -19.22
N LYS A 82 -17.37 1.07 -19.04
CA LYS A 82 -18.06 -0.20 -18.78
C LYS A 82 -18.83 -0.13 -17.45
N ASP A 83 -18.20 0.38 -16.41
CA ASP A 83 -18.83 0.53 -15.09
C ASP A 83 -19.99 1.54 -15.14
N ARG A 84 -19.85 2.65 -15.89
CA ARG A 84 -20.92 3.63 -16.11
C ARG A 84 -22.15 3.00 -16.74
N ARG A 85 -21.97 2.14 -17.76
CA ARG A 85 -23.07 1.38 -18.37
C ARG A 85 -23.72 0.41 -17.37
N GLY A 86 -22.92 -0.19 -16.49
CA GLY A 86 -23.42 -1.00 -15.37
C GLY A 86 -24.31 -0.20 -14.41
N VAL A 87 -23.90 1.02 -14.04
CA VAL A 87 -24.73 1.92 -13.20
C VAL A 87 -26.09 2.16 -13.83
N GLU A 88 -26.15 2.49 -15.12
CA GLU A 88 -27.42 2.72 -15.82
C GLU A 88 -28.28 1.45 -15.89
N PHE A 89 -27.66 0.31 -16.24
CA PHE A 89 -28.37 -0.97 -16.31
C PHE A 89 -29.00 -1.36 -14.97
N TYR A 90 -28.24 -1.31 -13.87
CA TYR A 90 -28.76 -1.68 -12.56
C TYR A 90 -29.72 -0.63 -11.99
N ALA A 91 -29.60 0.64 -12.36
CA ALA A 91 -30.58 1.66 -12.01
C ALA A 91 -31.93 1.35 -12.68
N GLU A 92 -31.95 1.08 -13.99
CA GLU A 92 -33.18 0.68 -14.70
C GLU A 92 -33.78 -0.61 -14.14
N LEU A 93 -32.95 -1.59 -13.77
CA LEU A 93 -33.43 -2.81 -13.12
C LEU A 93 -34.09 -2.50 -11.77
N LEU A 94 -33.48 -1.65 -10.95
CA LEU A 94 -34.05 -1.22 -9.68
C LEU A 94 -35.37 -0.47 -9.85
N GLU A 95 -35.50 0.36 -10.89
CA GLU A 95 -36.76 1.04 -11.19
C GLU A 95 -37.90 0.04 -11.42
N ARG A 96 -37.62 -1.09 -12.09
CA ARG A 96 -38.60 -2.17 -12.35
C ARG A 96 -38.91 -3.00 -11.10
N LEU A 97 -37.91 -3.24 -10.26
CA LEU A 97 -38.04 -4.06 -9.05
C LEU A 97 -38.64 -3.31 -7.87
N THR A 98 -38.54 -1.98 -7.87
CA THR A 98 -38.91 -1.11 -6.74
C THR A 98 -39.85 0.01 -7.19
N SER A 99 -39.38 1.24 -7.23
CA SER A 99 -40.03 2.39 -7.82
C SER A 99 -38.97 3.31 -8.44
N ARG A 100 -39.40 4.16 -9.36
CA ARG A 100 -38.52 5.15 -10.00
C ARG A 100 -37.84 6.08 -8.98
N ASP A 101 -38.59 6.52 -7.97
CA ASP A 101 -38.09 7.44 -6.96
C ASP A 101 -37.05 6.78 -6.05
N LEU A 102 -37.31 5.55 -5.60
CA LEU A 102 -36.38 4.82 -4.74
C LEU A 102 -35.08 4.48 -5.50
N ALA A 103 -35.20 4.00 -6.74
CA ALA A 103 -34.04 3.72 -7.59
C ALA A 103 -33.22 4.98 -7.86
N GLY A 104 -33.87 6.12 -8.12
CA GLY A 104 -33.21 7.41 -8.29
C GLY A 104 -32.47 7.89 -7.04
N LEU A 105 -33.05 7.71 -5.85
CA LEU A 105 -32.38 8.01 -4.57
C LEU A 105 -31.16 7.12 -4.34
N ILE A 106 -31.29 5.81 -4.54
CA ILE A 106 -30.19 4.85 -4.37
C ILE A 106 -29.06 5.13 -5.38
N LYS A 107 -29.39 5.45 -6.63
CA LYS A 107 -28.42 5.81 -7.66
C LYS A 107 -27.61 7.05 -7.26
N ARG A 108 -28.28 8.13 -6.82
CA ARG A 108 -27.61 9.35 -6.34
C ARG A 108 -26.73 9.07 -5.13
N LEU A 109 -27.24 8.31 -4.17
CA LEU A 109 -26.52 7.94 -2.95
C LEU A 109 -25.22 7.18 -3.29
N ALA A 110 -25.32 6.15 -4.14
CA ALA A 110 -24.18 5.38 -4.60
C ALA A 110 -23.16 6.21 -5.39
N TRP A 111 -23.65 7.11 -6.25
CA TRP A 111 -22.81 7.98 -7.07
C TRP A 111 -22.00 8.97 -6.22
N ASP A 112 -22.67 9.66 -5.28
CA ASP A 112 -22.03 10.63 -4.40
C ASP A 112 -21.02 9.94 -3.46
N ALA A 113 -21.36 8.76 -2.91
CA ALA A 113 -20.43 7.96 -2.11
C ALA A 113 -19.17 7.57 -2.92
N ALA A 114 -19.37 7.09 -4.15
CA ALA A 114 -18.29 6.68 -5.05
C ALA A 114 -17.32 7.82 -5.36
N TRP A 115 -17.85 8.99 -5.74
CA TRP A 115 -17.03 10.15 -6.04
C TRP A 115 -16.36 10.72 -4.78
N HIS A 116 -17.05 10.75 -3.64
CA HIS A 116 -16.43 11.13 -2.37
C HIS A 116 -15.19 10.28 -2.06
N ALA A 117 -15.32 8.94 -2.08
CA ALA A 117 -14.20 8.04 -1.78
C ALA A 117 -13.05 8.17 -2.80
N ALA A 118 -13.38 8.21 -4.10
CA ALA A 118 -12.39 8.34 -5.17
C ALA A 118 -11.64 9.69 -5.12
N ASN A 119 -12.35 10.78 -4.81
CA ASN A 119 -11.79 12.13 -4.67
C ASN A 119 -10.91 12.22 -3.43
N THR A 120 -11.34 11.64 -2.32
CA THR A 120 -10.57 11.56 -1.06
C THR A 120 -9.25 10.82 -1.28
N ARG A 121 -9.29 9.64 -1.93
CA ARG A 121 -8.09 8.88 -2.30
C ARG A 121 -7.21 9.53 -3.37
N SER A 122 -7.71 10.58 -4.01
CA SER A 122 -6.99 11.36 -5.02
C SER A 122 -6.63 12.77 -4.53
N MET A 123 -6.81 13.05 -3.23
CA MET A 123 -6.51 14.34 -2.59
C MET A 123 -7.27 15.53 -3.19
N MET A 124 -8.41 15.28 -3.83
CA MET A 124 -9.30 16.30 -4.40
C MET A 124 -10.28 16.79 -3.33
N TRP A 125 -9.75 17.38 -2.25
CA TRP A 125 -10.50 17.64 -1.02
C TRP A 125 -11.75 18.51 -1.21
N LYS A 126 -11.69 19.51 -2.10
CA LYS A 126 -12.85 20.38 -2.40
C LYS A 126 -13.98 19.60 -3.06
N ASP A 127 -13.66 18.73 -4.01
CA ASP A 127 -14.63 17.88 -4.69
C ASP A 127 -15.18 16.84 -3.70
N ALA A 128 -14.30 16.17 -2.95
CA ALA A 128 -14.69 15.19 -1.92
C ALA A 128 -15.64 15.79 -0.87
N ALA A 129 -15.40 17.03 -0.45
CA ALA A 129 -16.26 17.76 0.49
C ALA A 129 -17.62 18.12 -0.12
N LYS A 130 -17.68 18.36 -1.43
CA LYS A 130 -18.95 18.56 -2.14
C LYS A 130 -19.74 17.26 -2.22
N ASP A 131 -19.07 16.16 -2.58
CA ASP A 131 -19.72 14.87 -2.76
C ASP A 131 -20.27 14.33 -1.43
N ILE A 132 -19.55 14.48 -0.31
CA ILE A 132 -20.07 14.05 1.00
C ILE A 132 -21.31 14.84 1.43
N ARG A 133 -21.40 16.14 1.12
CA ARG A 133 -22.60 16.93 1.39
C ARG A 133 -23.78 16.47 0.54
N ASN A 134 -23.54 16.14 -0.73
CA ASN A 134 -24.58 15.59 -1.60
C ASN A 134 -25.05 14.21 -1.09
N PHE A 135 -24.11 13.35 -0.69
CA PHE A 135 -24.40 12.06 -0.09
C PHE A 135 -25.29 12.21 1.16
N GLN A 136 -24.92 13.09 2.09
CA GLN A 136 -25.68 13.34 3.33
C GLN A 136 -27.10 13.84 3.04
N ARG A 137 -27.27 14.76 2.08
CA ARG A 137 -28.59 15.23 1.66
C ARG A 137 -29.43 14.10 1.07
N THR A 138 -28.86 13.31 0.16
CA THR A 138 -29.56 12.17 -0.45
C THR A 138 -29.90 11.11 0.60
N ALA A 139 -29.04 10.89 1.60
CA ALA A 139 -29.29 9.98 2.72
C ALA A 139 -30.49 10.42 3.58
N LEU A 140 -30.62 11.74 3.83
CA LEU A 140 -31.78 12.30 4.53
C LEU A 140 -33.06 12.11 3.70
N GLU A 141 -33.05 12.46 2.41
CA GLU A 141 -34.18 12.25 1.49
C GLU A 141 -34.63 10.79 1.47
N LEU A 142 -33.68 9.85 1.40
CA LEU A 142 -33.94 8.42 1.43
C LEU A 142 -34.55 7.96 2.76
N SER A 143 -34.09 8.52 3.88
CA SER A 143 -34.59 8.17 5.21
C SER A 143 -36.03 8.63 5.40
N THR A 144 -36.35 9.85 4.95
CA THR A 144 -37.73 10.37 4.90
C THR A 144 -38.61 9.52 3.97
N PHE A 145 -38.11 9.19 2.77
CA PHE A 145 -38.84 8.38 1.79
C PHE A 145 -39.22 6.99 2.32
N LEU A 146 -38.33 6.36 3.10
CA LEU A 146 -38.55 5.05 3.68
C LEU A 146 -39.33 5.08 5.01
N GLY A 147 -39.84 6.24 5.43
CA GLY A 147 -40.73 6.38 6.60
C GLY A 147 -40.03 6.62 7.94
N GLY A 148 -38.80 7.15 7.95
CA GLY A 148 -38.17 7.62 9.19
C GLY A 148 -38.77 8.94 9.68
N ASN A 149 -39.26 8.98 10.92
CA ASN A 149 -39.58 10.23 11.62
C ASN A 149 -38.34 11.14 11.57
N ALA A 150 -38.50 12.33 10.98
CA ALA A 150 -37.58 13.41 11.20
C ALA A 150 -37.81 13.94 12.62
N ASP A 151 -37.17 13.33 13.62
CA ASP A 151 -36.94 13.99 14.89
C ASP A 151 -35.91 15.09 14.63
N THR A 152 -36.41 16.27 14.31
CA THR A 152 -35.67 17.52 14.37
C THR A 152 -35.38 17.83 15.84
N ASN A 153 -34.26 17.33 16.37
CA ASN A 153 -33.58 18.01 17.45
C ASN A 153 -32.63 19.03 16.81
N GLU A 154 -33.16 20.22 16.58
CA GLU A 154 -32.39 21.44 16.78
C GLU A 154 -31.93 21.43 18.26
N ASP A 155 -30.67 21.77 18.50
CA ASP A 155 -29.96 21.78 19.78
C ASP A 155 -29.38 20.44 20.28
N GLY A 156 -28.17 20.13 19.80
CA GLY A 156 -27.28 19.13 20.37
C GLY A 156 -26.19 18.77 19.37
N ASP A 157 -24.93 19.05 19.72
CA ASP A 157 -23.73 18.76 18.92
C ASP A 157 -23.84 17.42 18.19
N SER A 158 -24.14 17.47 16.90
CA SER A 158 -24.17 16.28 16.06
C SER A 158 -22.75 15.75 15.96
N GLU A 159 -22.47 14.57 16.53
CA GLU A 159 -21.27 13.83 16.18
C GLU A 159 -21.27 13.64 14.65
N GLY A 160 -20.43 14.42 13.95
CA GLY A 160 -20.32 14.36 12.51
C GLY A 160 -20.00 12.94 12.06
N PHE A 161 -20.74 12.47 11.06
CA PHE A 161 -20.54 11.16 10.43
C PHE A 161 -19.05 10.91 10.14
N ARG A 162 -18.43 9.96 10.87
CA ARG A 162 -17.01 9.63 10.72
C ARG A 162 -16.80 8.80 9.45
N THR A 163 -15.99 9.32 8.54
CA THR A 163 -15.39 8.52 7.46
C THR A 163 -14.70 7.29 8.05
N PRO A 164 -14.81 6.10 7.43
CA PRO A 164 -14.08 4.93 7.88
C PRO A 164 -12.59 5.28 8.03
N ASP A 165 -12.02 4.99 9.20
CA ASP A 165 -10.65 5.38 9.55
C ASP A 165 -9.68 5.03 8.41
N SER A 166 -9.17 6.09 7.79
CA SER A 166 -8.27 6.04 6.66
C SER A 166 -6.81 6.05 7.12
N GLY A 167 -6.48 5.54 8.30
CA GLY A 167 -5.11 5.11 8.65
C GLY A 167 -4.04 6.20 8.45
N SER A 168 -4.35 7.44 8.81
CA SER A 168 -3.38 8.52 8.85
C SER A 168 -3.72 9.48 9.98
N GLU A 169 -3.25 9.18 11.19
CA GLU A 169 -3.05 10.20 12.22
C GLU A 169 -1.95 11.14 11.73
N VAL A 170 -2.34 12.36 11.36
CA VAL A 170 -1.43 13.51 11.35
C VAL A 170 -2.14 14.58 12.17
N GLU A 171 -1.85 14.60 13.47
CA GLU A 171 -2.32 15.66 14.35
C GLU A 171 -1.68 17.00 13.96
N GLY A 172 -2.56 17.98 13.69
CA GLY A 172 -2.48 19.36 14.15
C GLY A 172 -1.35 20.25 13.64
N PHE A 173 -1.65 21.19 12.74
CA PHE A 173 -0.93 22.47 12.69
C PHE A 173 -1.86 23.61 12.25
N GLU A 174 -2.53 24.23 13.22
CA GLU A 174 -2.96 25.62 13.17
C GLU A 174 -2.62 26.30 14.51
N GLY A 175 -1.87 27.41 14.48
CA GLY A 175 -1.94 28.48 15.49
C GLY A 175 -0.77 28.73 16.48
N LEU A 176 0.21 29.54 16.05
CA LEU A 176 0.98 30.57 16.83
C LEU A 176 2.05 30.14 17.88
N PRO A 177 2.94 31.05 18.37
CA PRO A 177 3.92 31.90 17.69
C PRO A 177 5.38 31.70 18.24
N LEU A 178 6.36 32.32 17.58
CA LEU A 178 7.78 32.37 17.95
C LEU A 178 8.03 32.87 19.40
N GLY A 179 8.77 32.10 20.21
CA GLY A 179 9.26 32.53 21.52
C GLY A 179 10.35 31.62 22.14
N ARG A 180 11.58 32.15 22.19
CA ARG A 180 12.79 31.80 22.98
C ARG A 180 12.92 30.45 23.73
N MET A 181 14.07 29.81 23.51
CA MET A 181 14.73 28.85 24.42
C MET A 181 14.98 29.42 25.83
N PRO A 182 15.16 28.54 26.84
CA PRO A 182 16.51 28.42 27.39
C PRO A 182 16.97 26.98 27.72
N GLN A 183 18.29 26.89 27.86
CA GLN A 183 19.13 25.75 28.23
C GLN A 183 18.96 25.34 29.71
N GLY A 184 19.33 24.08 30.03
CA GLY A 184 20.02 23.79 31.30
C GLY A 184 19.57 22.56 32.11
N ALA A 185 20.51 21.62 32.24
CA ALA A 185 20.95 20.97 33.49
C ALA A 185 20.19 19.75 34.10
N GLY A 186 21.01 18.75 34.47
CA GLY A 186 20.77 17.71 35.49
C GLY A 186 20.26 16.37 34.93
N GLY A 187 20.96 15.23 34.96
CA GLY A 187 22.00 14.74 35.89
C GLY A 187 21.39 13.87 36.99
N TYR A 188 21.99 12.68 37.22
CA TYR A 188 21.73 11.59 38.22
C TYR A 188 21.22 10.31 37.53
N GLY A 189 21.97 9.19 37.37
CA GLY A 189 22.80 8.45 38.35
C GLY A 189 21.90 7.40 39.03
N ALA A 190 22.21 6.13 39.28
CA ALA A 190 23.34 5.22 39.05
C ALA A 190 22.81 3.80 39.40
N GLY A 191 23.52 2.72 39.02
CA GLY A 191 23.26 1.39 39.58
C GLY A 191 23.78 0.22 38.75
N ALA A 192 25.10 0.04 38.70
CA ALA A 192 25.76 -1.17 38.19
C ALA A 192 26.34 -1.96 39.37
N ALA A 193 26.06 -3.27 39.41
CA ALA A 193 26.78 -4.25 40.23
C ALA A 193 27.69 -5.07 39.30
N GLY A 194 28.96 -5.20 39.67
CA GLY A 194 30.02 -5.73 38.82
C GLY A 194 30.22 -7.24 38.88
N ALA A 195 31.06 -7.71 37.98
CA ALA A 195 31.96 -8.84 38.17
C ALA A 195 33.13 -8.68 37.20
N ALA A 196 34.34 -8.59 37.76
CA ALA A 196 35.59 -8.52 37.04
C ALA A 196 36.02 -9.91 36.55
N GLY A 197 36.58 -9.97 35.35
CA GLY A 197 37.28 -11.13 34.81
C GLY A 197 38.28 -10.64 33.77
N ASP A 198 39.56 -10.79 34.07
CA ASP A 198 40.68 -10.47 33.19
C ASP A 198 40.65 -11.34 31.92
N GLY A 199 40.90 -10.70 30.78
CA GLY A 199 40.98 -11.35 29.48
C GLY A 199 41.27 -10.34 28.39
N ASP A 200 42.55 -10.08 28.15
CA ASP A 200 43.06 -9.45 26.94
C ASP A 200 42.38 -10.06 25.69
N GLY A 201 41.60 -9.25 24.97
CA GLY A 201 40.95 -9.72 23.74
C GLY A 201 39.72 -8.97 23.25
N ILE A 202 39.35 -7.81 23.81
CA ILE A 202 38.22 -7.00 23.30
C ILE A 202 38.65 -5.56 23.08
N SER A 203 39.48 -5.35 22.07
CA SER A 203 39.58 -4.06 21.39
C SER A 203 39.17 -4.28 19.91
N ASN A 204 38.18 -3.51 19.47
CA ASN A 204 37.50 -3.55 18.15
C ASN A 204 36.45 -4.64 17.91
N LEU A 205 35.33 -4.61 18.65
CA LEU A 205 34.05 -4.93 18.01
C LEU A 205 33.45 -3.61 17.48
N ALA A 206 33.96 -3.15 16.34
CA ALA A 206 33.34 -2.03 15.63
C ALA A 206 31.85 -2.37 15.44
N THR A 207 30.95 -1.49 15.91
CA THR A 207 29.51 -1.62 15.70
C THR A 207 29.27 -1.76 14.21
N ARG A 208 28.85 -2.94 13.74
CA ARG A 208 28.64 -3.21 12.32
C ARG A 208 27.60 -2.26 11.76
N SER A 209 27.91 -1.66 10.62
CA SER A 209 27.00 -0.76 9.94
C SER A 209 25.84 -1.52 9.29
N VAL A 210 24.77 -0.80 8.93
CA VAL A 210 23.64 -1.40 8.19
C VAL A 210 24.11 -1.99 6.85
N LEU A 211 25.07 -1.34 6.20
CA LEU A 211 25.65 -1.85 4.96
C LEU A 211 26.47 -3.12 5.17
N ASP A 212 27.19 -3.25 6.30
CA ASP A 212 27.96 -4.47 6.61
C ASP A 212 27.05 -5.69 6.79
N GLU A 213 25.93 -5.55 7.49
CA GLU A 213 24.95 -6.63 7.67
C GLU A 213 24.33 -7.05 6.33
N ALA A 214 24.04 -6.08 5.46
CA ALA A 214 23.55 -6.36 4.12
C ALA A 214 24.62 -7.07 3.25
N ILE A 215 25.88 -6.62 3.30
CA ILE A 215 27.01 -7.27 2.61
C ILE A 215 27.14 -8.73 3.03
N LEU A 216 27.09 -9.03 4.33
CA LEU A 216 27.19 -10.40 4.85
C LEU A 216 26.06 -11.28 4.29
N GLY A 217 24.81 -10.81 4.33
CA GLY A 217 23.66 -11.54 3.80
C GLY A 217 23.75 -11.82 2.29
N TRP A 218 24.15 -10.83 1.50
CA TRP A 218 24.30 -11.01 0.05
C TRP A 218 25.53 -11.83 -0.32
N ARG A 219 26.63 -11.75 0.43
CA ARG A 219 27.79 -12.62 0.24
C ARG A 219 27.42 -14.09 0.41
N GLU A 220 26.69 -14.42 1.49
CA GLU A 220 26.17 -15.77 1.73
C GLU A 220 25.27 -16.22 0.56
N THR A 221 24.28 -15.40 0.20
CA THR A 221 23.31 -15.70 -0.85
C THR A 221 23.99 -15.89 -2.21
N SER A 222 24.92 -15.01 -2.56
CA SER A 222 25.67 -15.01 -3.81
C SER A 222 26.56 -16.26 -3.93
N THR A 223 27.19 -16.69 -2.82
CA THR A 223 27.98 -17.93 -2.78
C THR A 223 27.12 -19.16 -2.97
N LYS A 224 26.03 -19.31 -2.19
CA LYS A 224 25.06 -20.42 -2.36
C LYS A 224 24.49 -20.47 -3.79
N MET A 225 24.21 -19.30 -4.36
CA MET A 225 23.72 -19.19 -5.74
C MET A 225 24.75 -19.67 -6.77
N ARG A 226 26.04 -19.34 -6.61
CA ARG A 226 27.08 -19.82 -7.51
C ARG A 226 27.26 -21.33 -7.45
N GLU A 227 27.18 -21.92 -6.26
CA GLU A 227 27.33 -23.37 -6.08
C GLU A 227 26.18 -24.18 -6.70
N LYS A 228 24.95 -23.69 -6.57
CA LYS A 228 23.73 -24.42 -7.01
C LYS A 228 23.11 -23.91 -8.30
N SER A 229 23.60 -22.79 -8.85
CA SER A 229 22.96 -22.06 -9.96
C SER A 229 21.50 -21.64 -9.72
N GLN A 230 21.04 -21.68 -8.47
CA GLN A 230 19.69 -21.32 -8.01
C GLN A 230 19.78 -20.45 -6.75
N ILE A 231 18.78 -19.59 -6.51
CA ILE A 231 18.83 -18.64 -5.41
C ILE A 231 18.17 -19.26 -4.18
N CYS A 232 18.94 -19.53 -3.12
CA CYS A 232 18.40 -20.00 -1.84
C CYS A 232 17.39 -18.98 -1.28
N ALA A 233 16.13 -19.40 -1.10
CA ALA A 233 15.05 -18.50 -0.72
C ALA A 233 15.24 -17.93 0.70
N ALA A 234 15.69 -18.78 1.64
CA ALA A 234 15.94 -18.37 3.02
C ALA A 234 17.02 -17.27 3.13
N SER A 235 18.17 -17.48 2.47
CA SER A 235 19.26 -16.49 2.51
C SER A 235 18.90 -15.22 1.76
N PHE A 236 18.18 -15.33 0.64
CA PHE A 236 17.67 -14.18 -0.11
C PHE A 236 16.74 -13.30 0.74
N VAL A 237 15.74 -13.90 1.41
CA VAL A 237 14.81 -13.16 2.27
C VAL A 237 15.56 -12.48 3.41
N LYS A 238 16.50 -13.17 4.06
CA LYS A 238 17.33 -12.61 5.13
C LYS A 238 18.15 -11.40 4.64
N ALA A 239 18.82 -11.53 3.49
CA ALA A 239 19.62 -10.46 2.91
C ALA A 239 18.76 -9.27 2.45
N ALA A 240 17.57 -9.54 1.87
CA ALA A 240 16.62 -8.51 1.51
C ALA A 240 16.11 -7.73 2.72
N LEU A 241 15.77 -8.41 3.83
CA LEU A 241 15.33 -7.77 5.07
C LEU A 241 16.42 -6.87 5.69
N ALA A 242 17.68 -7.31 5.68
CA ALA A 242 18.81 -6.47 6.09
C ALA A 242 18.97 -5.23 5.19
N THR A 243 18.77 -5.41 3.87
CA THR A 243 18.85 -4.33 2.88
C THR A 243 17.71 -3.33 3.00
N ILE A 244 16.50 -3.77 3.38
CA ILE A 244 15.35 -2.87 3.54
C ILE A 244 15.64 -1.76 4.56
N VAL A 245 16.45 -2.04 5.59
CA VAL A 245 16.85 -1.03 6.59
C VAL A 245 17.63 0.12 5.94
N ILE A 246 18.34 -0.11 4.83
CA ILE A 246 19.04 0.97 4.10
C ILE A 246 18.05 2.05 3.62
N PHE A 247 16.82 1.66 3.30
CA PHE A 247 15.79 2.60 2.84
C PHE A 247 15.34 3.58 3.94
N ASP A 248 15.65 3.35 5.22
CA ASP A 248 15.47 4.37 6.28
C ASP A 248 16.29 5.63 5.99
N SER A 249 17.40 5.47 5.27
CA SER A 249 18.30 6.56 4.91
C SER A 249 17.78 7.41 3.75
N PHE A 250 16.69 7.02 3.08
CA PHE A 250 16.11 7.77 1.96
C PHE A 250 15.15 8.89 2.42
N GLY A 251 14.78 8.92 3.70
CA GLY A 251 13.93 9.96 4.30
C GLY A 251 12.50 9.49 4.63
N LYS A 252 11.81 10.27 5.48
CA LYS A 252 10.50 9.90 6.07
C LYS A 252 9.40 9.63 5.03
N LEU A 253 9.36 10.38 3.94
CA LEU A 253 8.34 10.24 2.89
C LEU A 253 8.44 8.94 2.09
N LEU A 254 9.55 8.21 2.20
CA LEU A 254 9.76 6.92 1.55
C LEU A 254 9.63 5.74 2.54
N GLN A 255 9.24 5.96 3.79
CA GLN A 255 9.09 4.88 4.79
C GLN A 255 7.94 3.91 4.48
N SER A 256 6.84 4.38 3.89
CA SER A 256 5.73 3.51 3.46
C SER A 256 6.18 2.46 2.43
N PHE A 257 7.23 2.75 1.66
CA PHE A 257 7.83 1.82 0.70
C PHE A 257 8.41 0.57 1.38
N GLN A 258 9.00 0.73 2.57
CA GLN A 258 9.58 -0.40 3.30
C GLN A 258 8.53 -1.37 3.80
N ALA A 259 7.37 -0.87 4.25
CA ALA A 259 6.28 -1.73 4.70
C ALA A 259 5.85 -2.69 3.57
N ASP A 260 5.77 -2.17 2.33
CA ASP A 260 5.50 -2.98 1.16
C ASP A 260 6.61 -3.99 0.87
N MET A 261 7.88 -3.57 0.91
CA MET A 261 9.02 -4.49 0.73
C MET A 261 9.04 -5.61 1.78
N ARG A 262 8.77 -5.31 3.05
CA ARG A 262 8.69 -6.29 4.14
C ARG A 262 7.51 -7.24 3.95
N LYS A 263 6.36 -6.73 3.48
CA LYS A 263 5.21 -7.55 3.11
C LYS A 263 5.59 -8.54 2.00
N ASN A 264 6.25 -8.07 0.95
CA ASN A 264 6.70 -8.90 -0.17
C ASN A 264 7.74 -9.94 0.26
N ALA A 265 8.68 -9.59 1.14
CA ALA A 265 9.61 -10.53 1.74
C ALA A 265 8.88 -11.62 2.56
N LYS A 266 7.84 -11.24 3.32
CA LYS A 266 7.01 -12.17 4.09
C LYS A 266 6.21 -13.12 3.21
N MET A 267 5.72 -12.67 2.04
CA MET A 267 5.06 -13.53 1.05
C MET A 267 5.98 -14.65 0.55
N ILE A 268 7.27 -14.37 0.36
CA ILE A 268 8.25 -15.41 0.04
C ILE A 268 8.51 -16.28 1.27
N GLN A 269 8.78 -15.65 2.42
CA GLN A 269 9.19 -16.33 3.65
C GLN A 269 8.22 -17.40 4.12
N GLN A 270 6.91 -17.15 4.04
CA GLN A 270 5.89 -18.11 4.49
C GLN A 270 5.88 -19.43 3.69
N HIS A 271 6.52 -19.46 2.53
CA HIS A 271 6.67 -20.66 1.70
C HIS A 271 8.04 -21.35 1.87
N VAL A 272 8.98 -20.73 2.58
CA VAL A 272 10.32 -21.28 2.84
C VAL A 272 10.24 -22.32 3.96
N ARG A 273 10.50 -23.58 3.63
CA ARG A 273 10.44 -24.69 4.59
C ARG A 273 11.80 -25.03 5.21
N ASN A 274 12.89 -24.78 4.48
CA ASN A 274 14.26 -25.04 4.90
C ASN A 274 15.25 -24.30 3.98
N ASP A 275 16.55 -24.39 4.29
CA ASP A 275 17.62 -23.70 3.56
C ASP A 275 17.99 -24.32 2.20
N GLN A 276 17.35 -25.42 1.80
CA GLN A 276 17.59 -26.07 0.50
C GLN A 276 16.65 -25.58 -0.59
N VAL A 277 15.50 -24.99 -0.22
CA VAL A 277 14.50 -24.50 -1.18
C VAL A 277 15.00 -23.25 -1.90
N SER A 278 14.95 -23.27 -3.24
CA SER A 278 15.26 -22.10 -4.04
C SER A 278 14.02 -21.24 -4.36
N LEU A 279 14.24 -19.98 -4.72
CA LEU A 279 13.19 -19.10 -5.24
C LEU A 279 12.53 -19.69 -6.49
N GLN A 280 13.33 -20.33 -7.34
CA GLN A 280 12.85 -21.00 -8.55
C GLN A 280 11.90 -22.16 -8.20
N ASP A 281 12.25 -22.99 -7.22
CA ASP A 281 11.40 -24.12 -6.81
C ASP A 281 10.05 -23.64 -6.27
N LEU A 282 10.03 -22.55 -5.50
CA LEU A 282 8.80 -21.94 -5.00
C LEU A 282 7.88 -21.50 -6.14
N ILE A 283 8.43 -20.74 -7.10
CA ILE A 283 7.65 -20.15 -8.19
C ILE A 283 7.21 -21.20 -9.20
N ASP A 284 8.07 -22.16 -9.54
CA ASP A 284 7.70 -23.29 -10.38
C ASP A 284 6.63 -24.16 -9.72
N GLY A 285 6.70 -24.33 -8.40
CA GLY A 285 5.67 -25.02 -7.61
C GLY A 285 4.30 -24.34 -7.68
N GLU A 286 4.26 -23.03 -7.45
CA GLU A 286 3.03 -22.23 -7.57
C GLU A 286 2.49 -22.23 -9.00
N CYS A 287 3.36 -22.12 -10.00
CA CYS A 287 3.00 -22.22 -11.41
C CYS A 287 2.36 -23.57 -11.75
N LYS A 288 2.94 -24.68 -11.29
CA LYS A 288 2.38 -26.02 -11.51
C LYS A 288 1.00 -26.17 -10.89
N GLN A 289 0.78 -25.62 -9.70
CA GLN A 289 -0.52 -25.64 -9.03
C GLN A 289 -1.57 -24.76 -9.74
N ALA A 290 -1.18 -23.58 -10.21
CA ALA A 290 -2.07 -22.63 -10.87
C ALA A 290 -2.26 -22.89 -12.39
N GLY A 291 -1.44 -23.77 -12.97
CA GLY A 291 -1.43 -24.11 -14.41
C GLY A 291 -0.70 -23.10 -15.32
N SER A 292 -0.18 -21.99 -14.79
CA SER A 292 0.70 -21.05 -15.50
C SER A 292 1.31 -20.03 -14.54
N TYR A 293 2.46 -19.43 -14.89
CA TYR A 293 3.08 -18.37 -14.08
C TYR A 293 2.16 -17.16 -13.89
N ALA A 294 1.44 -16.74 -14.94
CA ALA A 294 0.52 -15.61 -14.85
C ALA A 294 -0.60 -15.85 -13.81
N LYS A 295 -1.10 -17.09 -13.72
CA LYS A 295 -2.12 -17.48 -12.72
C LYS A 295 -1.54 -17.70 -11.32
N ALA A 296 -0.23 -17.92 -11.19
CA ALA A 296 0.45 -18.07 -9.90
C ALA A 296 0.64 -16.74 -9.17
N ILE A 297 0.59 -15.61 -9.88
CA ILE A 297 0.65 -14.26 -9.31
C ILE A 297 -0.71 -13.94 -8.66
N VAL A 298 -0.90 -14.44 -7.45
CA VAL A 298 -2.07 -14.15 -6.61
C VAL A 298 -1.63 -13.53 -5.30
N GLU A 299 -2.58 -12.94 -4.56
CA GLU A 299 -2.26 -12.36 -3.26
C GLU A 299 -1.66 -13.40 -2.32
N GLY A 300 -0.53 -13.04 -1.70
CA GLY A 300 0.20 -13.91 -0.78
C GLY A 300 1.20 -14.86 -1.45
N SER A 301 1.16 -15.07 -2.77
CA SER A 301 2.10 -15.96 -3.46
C SER A 301 3.56 -15.50 -3.35
N ALA A 302 4.49 -16.46 -3.33
CA ALA A 302 5.92 -16.22 -3.42
C ALA A 302 6.29 -15.56 -4.75
N ALA A 303 5.62 -15.90 -5.86
CA ALA A 303 5.78 -15.26 -7.16
C ALA A 303 5.48 -13.75 -7.11
N MET A 304 4.36 -13.35 -6.50
CA MET A 304 4.01 -11.93 -6.31
C MET A 304 5.04 -11.24 -5.42
N GLY A 305 5.42 -11.88 -4.30
CA GLY A 305 6.43 -11.37 -3.39
C GLY A 305 7.78 -11.14 -4.07
N LEU A 306 8.27 -12.11 -4.84
CA LEU A 306 9.55 -12.00 -5.53
C LEU A 306 9.53 -10.91 -6.60
N LEU A 307 8.45 -10.81 -7.38
CA LEU A 307 8.33 -9.81 -8.43
C LEU A 307 8.47 -8.39 -7.87
N TRP A 308 7.64 -8.02 -6.90
CA TRP A 308 7.65 -6.67 -6.34
C TRP A 308 8.89 -6.38 -5.51
N LEU A 309 9.38 -7.36 -4.73
CA LEU A 309 10.60 -7.18 -3.95
C LEU A 309 11.82 -7.00 -4.87
N THR A 310 11.92 -7.75 -5.98
CA THR A 310 13.04 -7.60 -6.92
C THR A 310 13.03 -6.21 -7.58
N ARG A 311 11.87 -5.71 -8.01
CA ARG A 311 11.74 -4.34 -8.54
C ARG A 311 12.18 -3.29 -7.53
N ALA A 312 11.78 -3.44 -6.27
CA ALA A 312 12.14 -2.54 -5.19
C ALA A 312 13.64 -2.59 -4.86
N LEU A 313 14.23 -3.78 -4.80
CA LEU A 313 15.67 -3.95 -4.58
C LEU A 313 16.50 -3.36 -5.73
N ARG A 314 16.02 -3.46 -6.98
CA ARG A 314 16.66 -2.82 -8.14
C ARG A 314 16.67 -1.30 -8.09
N LEU A 315 15.72 -0.64 -7.41
CA LEU A 315 15.81 0.81 -7.17
C LEU A 315 17.11 1.15 -6.44
N LEU A 316 17.43 0.43 -5.36
CA LEU A 316 18.66 0.66 -4.60
C LEU A 316 19.89 0.31 -5.45
N GLU A 317 19.86 -0.81 -6.17
CA GLU A 317 20.95 -1.21 -7.06
C GLU A 317 21.31 -0.09 -8.05
N LYS A 318 20.30 0.41 -8.78
CA LYS A 318 20.47 1.43 -9.80
C LYS A 318 20.84 2.78 -9.20
N THR A 319 20.31 3.12 -8.03
CA THR A 319 20.70 4.33 -7.29
C THR A 319 22.18 4.28 -6.91
N LEU A 320 22.65 3.17 -6.34
CA LEU A 320 24.04 3.02 -5.90
C LEU A 320 25.03 2.89 -7.06
N GLN A 321 24.62 2.31 -8.20
CA GLN A 321 25.46 2.22 -9.41
C GLN A 321 25.80 3.60 -10.00
N VAL A 322 24.93 4.59 -9.83
CA VAL A 322 25.15 5.97 -10.34
C VAL A 322 25.59 6.95 -9.24
N LEU A 323 25.66 6.49 -7.99
CA LEU A 323 26.07 7.30 -6.85
C LEU A 323 27.59 7.51 -6.87
N ASP A 324 28.03 8.45 -7.70
CA ASP A 324 29.42 8.88 -7.80
C ASP A 324 29.75 10.00 -6.77
N GLU A 325 30.98 10.50 -6.78
CA GLU A 325 31.48 11.52 -5.85
C GLU A 325 30.77 12.87 -5.96
N GLU A 326 30.30 13.23 -7.16
CA GLU A 326 29.75 14.58 -7.43
C GLU A 326 28.23 14.64 -7.54
N GLN A 327 27.54 13.50 -7.67
CA GLN A 327 26.10 13.50 -7.93
C GLN A 327 25.26 13.72 -6.68
N GLN A 328 24.25 14.59 -6.79
CA GLN A 328 23.26 14.77 -5.74
C GLN A 328 22.41 13.50 -5.58
N LEU A 329 22.17 13.10 -4.32
CA LEU A 329 21.45 11.85 -4.01
C LEU A 329 20.09 11.76 -4.68
N HIS A 330 19.29 12.84 -4.66
CA HIS A 330 17.98 12.83 -5.29
C HIS A 330 18.05 12.52 -6.80
N ARG A 331 19.11 12.94 -7.49
CA ARG A 331 19.31 12.65 -8.92
C ARG A 331 19.62 11.16 -9.11
N CYS A 332 20.44 10.59 -8.23
CA CYS A 332 20.73 9.16 -8.25
C CYS A 332 19.47 8.32 -8.00
N ILE A 333 18.66 8.70 -7.01
CA ILE A 333 17.38 8.02 -6.71
C ILE A 333 16.42 8.17 -7.89
N GLN A 334 16.37 9.34 -8.54
CA GLN A 334 15.55 9.56 -9.73
C GLN A 334 15.91 8.61 -10.86
N LEU A 335 17.19 8.49 -11.19
CA LEU A 335 17.67 7.57 -12.22
C LEU A 335 17.38 6.11 -11.83
N GLY A 336 17.59 5.77 -10.56
CA GLY A 336 17.26 4.45 -10.04
C GLY A 336 15.76 4.13 -10.18
N TYR A 337 14.90 5.10 -9.87
CA TYR A 337 13.45 4.96 -9.95
C TYR A 337 12.98 4.79 -11.40
N GLU A 338 13.51 5.60 -12.32
CA GLU A 338 13.23 5.52 -13.75
C GLU A 338 13.59 4.15 -14.33
N ALA A 339 14.70 3.57 -13.90
CA ALA A 339 15.21 2.28 -14.36
C ALA A 339 14.62 1.04 -13.65
N SER A 340 13.71 1.21 -12.68
CA SER A 340 13.17 0.10 -11.88
C SER A 340 11.65 0.17 -11.70
N LEU A 341 11.16 0.98 -10.76
CA LEU A 341 9.75 0.95 -10.32
C LEU A 341 8.83 1.84 -11.15
N ARG A 342 9.37 2.90 -11.78
CA ARG A 342 8.56 3.87 -12.53
C ARG A 342 7.63 3.23 -13.57
N PRO A 343 8.07 2.24 -14.39
CA PRO A 343 7.20 1.59 -15.37
C PRO A 343 5.96 0.97 -14.73
N HIS A 344 6.10 0.42 -13.52
CA HIS A 344 5.05 -0.35 -12.83
C HIS A 344 4.17 0.50 -11.90
N HIS A 345 4.57 1.73 -11.60
CA HIS A 345 3.80 2.66 -10.79
C HIS A 345 2.79 3.43 -11.64
N ASN A 346 1.57 3.60 -11.14
CA ASN A 346 0.58 4.48 -11.76
C ASN A 346 0.96 5.96 -11.56
N PHE A 347 0.23 6.86 -12.21
CA PHE A 347 0.51 8.31 -12.18
C PHE A 347 0.55 8.90 -10.75
N LEU A 348 -0.37 8.49 -9.87
CA LEU A 348 -0.39 8.98 -8.49
C LEU A 348 0.84 8.52 -7.72
N THR A 349 1.14 7.21 -7.75
CA THR A 349 2.32 6.65 -7.09
C THR A 349 3.59 7.28 -7.63
N ARG A 350 3.68 7.52 -8.95
CA ARG A 350 4.79 8.28 -9.54
C ARG A 350 4.94 9.65 -8.90
N ASN A 351 3.88 10.44 -8.79
CA ASN A 351 3.95 11.79 -8.20
C ASN A 351 4.33 11.79 -6.71
N VAL A 352 3.80 10.85 -5.92
CA VAL A 352 4.18 10.69 -4.51
C VAL A 352 5.67 10.35 -4.40
N ILE A 353 6.16 9.41 -5.20
CA ILE A 353 7.58 9.06 -5.22
C ILE A 353 8.43 10.24 -5.70
N GLN A 354 7.99 11.01 -6.71
CA GLN A 354 8.69 12.22 -7.16
C GLN A 354 8.77 13.29 -6.05
N ALA A 355 7.74 13.43 -5.21
CA ALA A 355 7.81 14.29 -4.03
C ALA A 355 8.82 13.74 -3.00
N GLY A 356 8.80 12.43 -2.73
CA GLY A 356 9.76 11.78 -1.84
C GLY A 356 11.21 11.91 -2.30
N ILE A 357 11.47 11.76 -3.61
CA ILE A 357 12.80 11.93 -4.21
C ILE A 357 13.30 13.35 -4.01
N ARG A 358 12.46 14.36 -4.22
CA ARG A 358 12.82 15.78 -3.99
C ARG A 358 13.10 16.09 -2.52
N ALA A 359 12.52 15.32 -1.61
CA ALA A 359 12.73 15.42 -0.17
C ALA A 359 13.83 14.49 0.36
N ALA A 360 14.58 13.83 -0.52
CA ALA A 360 15.71 12.99 -0.13
C ALA A 360 16.76 13.82 0.63
N PRO A 361 17.46 13.22 1.62
CA PRO A 361 18.48 13.92 2.39
C PRO A 361 19.71 14.26 1.53
N SER A 362 20.67 14.98 2.13
CA SER A 362 21.97 15.21 1.48
C SER A 362 22.71 13.88 1.27
N ARG A 363 23.62 13.86 0.30
CA ARG A 363 24.47 12.70 0.01
C ARG A 363 25.29 12.31 1.24
N GLU A 364 25.87 13.28 1.94
CA GLU A 364 26.68 13.08 3.13
C GLU A 364 25.86 12.44 4.25
N HIS A 365 24.63 12.94 4.47
CA HIS A 365 23.74 12.37 5.48
C HIS A 365 23.38 10.92 5.13
N PHE A 366 23.02 10.65 3.89
CA PHE A 366 22.73 9.29 3.41
C PHE A 366 23.93 8.34 3.61
N LEU A 367 25.12 8.72 3.16
CA LEU A 367 26.32 7.90 3.29
C LEU A 367 26.67 7.63 4.75
N SER A 368 26.57 8.64 5.63
CA SER A 368 26.83 8.50 7.06
C SER A 368 25.92 7.48 7.75
N LYS A 369 24.72 7.25 7.20
CA LYS A 369 23.76 6.23 7.70
C LYS A 369 24.06 4.83 7.16
N LEU A 370 24.65 4.73 5.96
CA LEU A 370 25.07 3.44 5.41
C LEU A 370 26.27 2.87 6.16
N CYS A 371 27.32 3.68 6.29
CA CYS A 371 28.57 3.34 6.96
C CYS A 371 29.40 4.60 7.21
N GLN A 372 30.17 4.62 8.31
CA GLN A 372 30.99 5.77 8.68
C GLN A 372 32.35 5.80 7.96
N GLU A 373 32.88 4.64 7.59
CA GLU A 373 34.21 4.49 7.02
C GLU A 373 34.15 3.92 5.60
N ASN A 374 34.92 4.51 4.68
CA ASN A 374 35.12 4.02 3.31
C ASN A 374 33.81 3.68 2.55
N PRO A 375 32.85 4.62 2.46
CA PRO A 375 31.53 4.33 1.90
C PRO A 375 31.57 3.89 0.44
N LYS A 376 32.50 4.41 -0.35
CA LYS A 376 32.66 4.05 -1.76
C LYS A 376 33.04 2.58 -1.91
N GLU A 377 34.05 2.14 -1.17
CA GLU A 377 34.57 0.77 -1.16
C GLU A 377 33.50 -0.21 -0.66
N LYS A 378 32.77 0.18 0.41
CA LYS A 378 31.67 -0.64 0.96
C LYS A 378 30.49 -0.76 0.00
N ILE A 379 30.11 0.31 -0.69
CA ILE A 379 29.07 0.25 -1.72
C ILE A 379 29.51 -0.67 -2.88
N GLN A 380 30.77 -0.58 -3.32
CA GLN A 380 31.31 -1.47 -4.35
C GLN A 380 31.31 -2.93 -3.89
N GLU A 381 31.70 -3.20 -2.65
CA GLU A 381 31.66 -4.54 -2.05
C GLU A 381 30.21 -5.08 -1.98
N PHE A 382 29.26 -4.25 -1.55
CA PHE A 382 27.85 -4.60 -1.53
C PHE A 382 27.36 -4.95 -2.93
N LEU A 383 27.57 -4.07 -3.92
CA LEU A 383 27.14 -4.29 -5.31
C LEU A 383 27.76 -5.55 -5.93
N LYS A 384 29.00 -5.90 -5.56
CA LYS A 384 29.69 -7.12 -6.03
C LYS A 384 28.94 -8.40 -5.67
N PHE A 385 28.32 -8.48 -4.49
CA PHE A 385 27.57 -9.66 -4.07
C PHE A 385 26.07 -9.55 -4.36
N TYR A 386 25.53 -8.34 -4.30
CA TYR A 386 24.12 -8.02 -4.47
C TYR A 386 23.65 -8.12 -5.93
N SER A 387 24.33 -7.43 -6.85
CA SER A 387 23.88 -7.27 -8.24
C SER A 387 23.75 -8.61 -8.99
N PRO A 388 24.68 -9.59 -8.84
CA PRO A 388 24.54 -10.88 -9.52
C PRO A 388 23.29 -11.66 -9.10
N VAL A 389 22.92 -11.59 -7.81
CA VAL A 389 21.71 -12.27 -7.29
C VAL A 389 20.45 -11.61 -7.84
N LEU A 390 20.40 -10.27 -7.86
CA LEU A 390 19.27 -9.55 -8.46
C LEU A 390 19.16 -9.77 -9.97
N CYS A 391 20.29 -9.82 -10.68
CA CYS A 391 20.33 -10.12 -12.11
C CYS A 391 19.70 -11.50 -12.37
N LYS A 392 20.12 -12.53 -11.62
CA LYS A 392 19.57 -13.88 -11.74
C LYS A 392 18.08 -13.96 -11.40
N ALA A 393 17.65 -13.26 -10.35
CA ALA A 393 16.23 -13.21 -9.97
C ALA A 393 15.39 -12.54 -11.07
N HIS A 394 15.87 -11.42 -11.60
CA HIS A 394 15.18 -10.68 -12.66
C HIS A 394 15.14 -11.45 -13.98
N GLU A 395 16.25 -12.06 -14.41
CA GLU A 395 16.30 -12.95 -15.58
C GLU A 395 15.31 -14.11 -15.44
N TYR A 396 15.21 -14.71 -14.25
CA TYR A 396 14.25 -15.77 -14.00
C TYR A 396 12.79 -15.26 -14.11
N LEU A 397 12.48 -14.09 -13.53
CA LEU A 397 11.15 -13.48 -13.67
C LEU A 397 10.80 -13.14 -15.13
N LEU A 398 11.77 -12.66 -15.92
CA LEU A 398 11.62 -12.44 -17.37
C LEU A 398 11.34 -13.76 -18.11
N ASN A 399 12.09 -14.82 -17.81
CA ASN A 399 11.89 -16.15 -18.40
C ASN A 399 10.49 -16.72 -18.08
N CYS A 400 9.97 -16.42 -16.88
CA CYS A 400 8.61 -16.78 -16.47
C CYS A 400 7.52 -15.87 -17.06
N ARG A 401 7.89 -14.81 -17.81
CA ARG A 401 7.00 -13.74 -18.30
C ARG A 401 6.22 -13.04 -17.18
N LEU A 402 6.82 -12.95 -16.00
CA LEU A 402 6.29 -12.23 -14.85
C LEU A 402 6.80 -10.79 -14.77
N GLU A 403 7.90 -10.52 -15.47
CA GLU A 403 8.50 -9.21 -15.64
C GLU A 403 8.46 -8.80 -17.13
N THR A 404 8.46 -7.48 -17.37
CA THR A 404 8.32 -6.88 -18.71
C THR A 404 9.46 -5.96 -19.06
#